data_AF-A0A1F7UW25-F1
#
_entry.id   AF-A0A1F7UW25-F1
#
_cell.length_a   1.000
_cell.length_b   1.000
_cell.length_c   1.000
_cell.angle_alpha   90.00
_cell.angle_beta   90.00
_cell.angle_gamma   90.00
#
_symmetry.space_group_name_H-M   'P 1'
#
loop_
_entity.id
_entity.type
_entity.pdbx_description
1 polymer ?
#
loop_
_entity_poly.entity_id
_entity_poly.type
_entity_poly.pdbx_seq_one_letter_code
_entity_poly.pdbx_strand_id
1 'polypeptide(L)'
;MGVTTEKRVVRRGSQSLLPLYRVMRCQYGHPRNQWGLWCKRRKTLAEKEEIIIGAILTQRTNWRNVELSITALKRVRAGRLKNLYKLAQKNPNKLADIIRSCGFYQTKVKYLRAVTGFFVKNGGLKPISKWPLNKLRVALLELHGVGPETADSILLYALNKPIFVVDEYTRRLIKRKNFVVPSLSYDHLQRFFMERLPKDYRLYQDFHAIIVVDGKNTGRP
;
A
#
# COMPACT_ATOMS: atom_id res chain seq x y z
N MET A 1 -2.35 59.46 1.16
CA MET A 1 -1.28 58.43 1.14
C MET A 1 -1.53 57.47 2.27
N GLY A 2 -1.45 56.16 2.03
CA GLY A 2 -1.62 55.14 3.07
C GLY A 2 -2.66 54.09 2.69
N VAL A 3 -2.42 53.36 1.59
CA VAL A 3 -3.21 52.20 1.20
C VAL A 3 -3.03 51.13 2.28
N THR A 4 -4.10 50.82 3.00
CA THR A 4 -4.21 49.65 3.88
C THR A 4 -4.06 48.40 3.04
N THR A 5 -2.89 47.76 3.11
CA THR A 5 -2.61 46.49 2.48
C THR A 5 -3.38 45.39 3.21
N GLU A 6 -4.60 45.12 2.75
CA GLU A 6 -5.32 43.90 3.09
C GLU A 6 -4.43 42.71 2.77
N LYS A 7 -3.99 42.01 3.82
CA LYS A 7 -3.38 40.69 3.70
C LYS A 7 -4.41 39.77 3.05
N ARG A 8 -4.26 39.56 1.75
CA ARG A 8 -4.96 38.51 0.98
C ARG A 8 -4.74 37.18 1.70
N VAL A 9 -5.74 36.74 2.46
CA VAL A 9 -5.86 35.36 2.92
C VAL A 9 -6.15 34.53 1.66
N VAL A 10 -5.07 34.10 1.00
CA VAL A 10 -5.16 33.11 -0.08
C VAL A 10 -5.72 31.83 0.56
N ARG A 11 -6.98 31.51 0.25
CA ARG A 11 -7.57 30.20 0.56
C ARG A 11 -6.68 29.10 -0.07
N ARG A 12 -5.75 28.50 0.70
CA ARG A 12 -4.88 27.38 0.29
C ARG A 12 -5.67 26.07 0.23
N GLY A 13 -6.73 26.04 -0.57
CA GLY A 13 -7.70 24.95 -0.61
C GLY A 13 -8.03 24.46 -2.01
N SER A 14 -7.06 24.35 -2.93
CA SER A 14 -7.34 23.77 -4.27
C SER A 14 -6.10 23.44 -5.13
N GLN A 15 -4.88 23.55 -4.63
CA GLN A 15 -3.70 23.34 -5.48
C GLN A 15 -3.49 21.84 -5.78
N SER A 16 -3.40 21.52 -7.07
CA SER A 16 -3.11 20.18 -7.55
C SER A 16 -1.74 19.69 -7.05
N LEU A 17 -1.64 18.40 -6.72
CA LEU A 17 -0.38 17.73 -6.40
C LEU A 17 0.33 17.18 -7.64
N LEU A 18 -0.25 17.34 -8.83
CA LEU A 18 0.33 16.84 -10.07
C LEU A 18 1.71 17.47 -10.40
N PRO A 19 1.96 18.78 -10.16
CA PRO A 19 3.29 19.35 -10.32
C PRO A 19 4.33 18.71 -9.39
N LEU A 20 3.98 18.44 -8.13
CA LEU A 20 4.86 17.75 -7.19
C LEU A 20 5.19 16.34 -7.68
N TYR A 21 4.18 15.59 -8.13
CA TYR A 21 4.38 14.27 -8.73
C TYR A 21 5.37 14.34 -9.91
N ARG A 22 5.19 15.30 -10.83
CA ARG A 22 6.09 15.46 -12.00
C ARG A 22 7.53 15.75 -11.58
N VAL A 23 7.74 16.66 -10.64
CA VAL A 23 9.08 16.99 -10.12
C VAL A 23 9.74 15.75 -9.50
N MET A 24 9.03 15.05 -8.60
CA MET A 24 9.58 13.84 -7.97
C MET A 24 9.79 12.71 -8.99
N ARG A 25 8.95 12.62 -10.03
CA ARG A 25 9.13 11.65 -11.11
C ARG A 25 10.38 11.92 -11.94
N CYS A 26 10.67 13.18 -12.27
CA CYS A 26 11.91 13.54 -12.94
C CYS A 26 13.13 13.21 -12.09
N GLN A 27 13.06 13.44 -10.77
CA GLN A 27 14.18 13.19 -9.86
C GLN A 27 14.47 11.71 -9.63
N TYR A 28 13.45 10.88 -9.40
CA TYR A 28 13.62 9.48 -8.97
C TYR A 28 13.39 8.45 -10.08
N GLY A 29 12.84 8.85 -11.22
CA GLY A 29 12.49 7.95 -12.30
C GLY A 29 11.44 6.90 -11.89
N HIS A 30 11.46 5.74 -12.55
CA HIS A 30 10.61 4.59 -12.20
C HIS A 30 11.21 3.81 -11.01
N PRO A 31 10.46 3.65 -9.89
CA PRO A 31 10.94 2.90 -8.73
C PRO A 31 11.32 1.45 -9.08
N ARG A 32 12.49 1.02 -8.60
CA ARG A 32 13.06 -0.33 -8.81
C ARG A 32 12.71 -1.29 -7.66
N ASN A 33 13.23 -2.52 -7.70
CA ASN A 33 13.04 -3.57 -6.68
C ASN A 33 11.57 -3.98 -6.51
N GLN A 34 11.03 -3.97 -5.28
CA GLN A 34 9.62 -4.31 -4.98
C GLN A 34 8.63 -3.63 -5.92
N TRP A 35 8.93 -2.38 -6.28
CA TRP A 35 8.07 -1.56 -7.10
C TRP A 35 8.03 -1.98 -8.57
N GLY A 36 9.01 -2.75 -9.04
CA GLY A 36 8.98 -3.36 -10.36
C GLY A 36 7.75 -4.28 -10.52
N LEU A 37 7.46 -5.09 -9.51
CA LEU A 37 6.25 -5.91 -9.46
C LEU A 37 5.01 -5.08 -9.10
N TRP A 38 5.09 -4.26 -8.05
CA TRP A 38 3.91 -3.57 -7.50
C TRP A 38 3.37 -2.50 -8.46
N CYS A 39 4.23 -1.78 -9.18
CA CYS A 39 3.83 -0.79 -10.20
C CYS A 39 3.72 -1.38 -11.61
N LYS A 40 3.91 -2.69 -11.79
CA LYS A 40 3.70 -3.37 -13.09
C LYS A 40 2.29 -3.13 -13.59
N ARG A 41 2.14 -2.64 -14.83
CA ARG A 41 0.84 -2.26 -15.39
C ARG A 41 -0.05 -3.46 -15.66
N ARG A 42 0.49 -4.49 -16.32
CA ARG A 42 -0.19 -5.75 -16.62
C ARG A 42 0.34 -6.83 -15.68
N LYS A 43 -0.44 -7.13 -14.63
CA LYS A 43 -0.13 -8.17 -13.64
C LYS A 43 -0.90 -9.44 -13.94
N THR A 44 -0.22 -10.57 -13.93
CA THR A 44 -0.87 -11.87 -13.95
C THR A 44 -1.69 -12.07 -12.67
N LEU A 45 -2.59 -13.05 -12.67
CA LEU A 45 -3.22 -13.50 -11.43
C LEU A 45 -2.15 -13.93 -10.40
N ALA A 46 -1.00 -14.42 -10.88
CA ALA A 46 0.04 -14.88 -10.00
C ALA A 46 0.65 -13.76 -9.17
N GLU A 47 1.04 -12.71 -9.86
CA GLU A 47 1.62 -11.50 -9.34
C GLU A 47 0.69 -10.75 -8.39
N LYS A 48 -0.62 -10.71 -8.68
CA LYS A 48 -1.60 -10.06 -7.80
C LYS A 48 -1.71 -10.75 -6.44
N GLU A 49 -1.72 -12.08 -6.41
CA GLU A 49 -1.74 -12.83 -5.15
C GLU A 49 -0.47 -12.62 -4.34
N GLU A 50 0.68 -12.54 -5.01
CA GLU A 50 1.96 -12.25 -4.36
C GLU A 50 1.98 -10.87 -3.71
N ILE A 51 1.42 -9.86 -4.37
CA ILE A 51 1.26 -8.52 -3.79
C ILE A 51 0.37 -8.55 -2.54
N ILE A 52 -0.73 -9.31 -2.55
CA ILE A 52 -1.62 -9.44 -1.38
C ILE A 52 -0.88 -10.05 -0.19
N ILE A 53 -0.12 -11.12 -0.44
CA ILE A 53 0.72 -11.76 0.58
C ILE A 53 1.79 -10.78 1.06
N GLY A 54 2.46 -10.09 0.14
CA GLY A 54 3.50 -9.10 0.42
C GLY A 54 3.02 -7.92 1.26
N ALA A 55 1.78 -7.46 1.04
CA ALA A 55 1.18 -6.37 1.82
C ALA A 55 1.07 -6.70 3.31
N ILE A 56 0.79 -7.96 3.66
CA ILE A 56 0.78 -8.43 5.05
C ILE A 56 2.20 -8.62 5.57
N LEU A 57 3.09 -9.23 4.78
CA LEU A 57 4.46 -9.50 5.19
C LEU A 57 5.28 -8.23 5.44
N THR A 58 4.98 -7.14 4.72
CA THR A 58 5.66 -5.83 4.83
C THR A 58 5.35 -5.09 6.14
N GLN A 59 4.28 -5.45 6.84
CA GLN A 59 3.92 -4.82 8.11
C GLN A 59 5.09 -4.92 9.10
N ARG A 60 5.67 -3.77 9.45
CA ARG A 60 6.83 -3.64 10.35
C ARG A 60 8.04 -4.49 9.91
N THR A 61 8.31 -4.55 8.60
CA THR A 61 9.39 -5.39 8.04
C THR A 61 10.09 -4.69 6.88
N ASN A 62 11.41 -4.84 6.80
CA ASN A 62 12.16 -4.39 5.64
C ASN A 62 11.91 -5.31 4.43
N TRP A 63 12.00 -4.76 3.23
CA TRP A 63 11.66 -5.51 2.01
C TRP A 63 12.54 -6.75 1.78
N ARG A 64 13.84 -6.68 2.11
CA ARG A 64 14.77 -7.82 1.98
C ARG A 64 14.25 -9.07 2.71
N ASN A 65 13.71 -8.90 3.91
CA ASN A 65 13.15 -10.00 4.68
C ASN A 65 11.84 -10.53 4.11
N VAL A 66 11.04 -9.66 3.49
CA VAL A 66 9.81 -10.05 2.77
C VAL A 66 10.15 -10.89 1.54
N GLU A 67 11.17 -10.51 0.76
CA GLU A 67 11.63 -11.27 -0.41
C GLU A 67 12.10 -12.68 -0.05
N LEU A 68 12.83 -12.83 1.06
CA LEU A 68 13.22 -14.13 1.59
C LEU A 68 12.00 -15.01 1.90
N SER A 69 11.00 -14.44 2.59
CA SER A 69 9.76 -15.15 2.93
C SER A 69 8.94 -15.52 1.69
N ILE A 70 8.78 -14.61 0.72
CA ILE A 70 8.07 -14.89 -0.54
C ILE A 70 8.78 -16.01 -1.31
N THR A 71 10.10 -15.97 -1.39
CA THR A 71 10.90 -17.01 -2.06
C THR A 71 10.73 -18.36 -1.36
N ALA A 72 10.79 -18.40 -0.03
CA ALA A 72 10.59 -19.61 0.75
C ALA A 72 9.16 -20.18 0.57
N LEU A 73 8.13 -19.33 0.57
CA LEU A 73 6.75 -19.72 0.28
C LEU A 73 6.60 -20.32 -1.12
N LYS A 74 7.24 -19.74 -2.13
CA LYS A 74 7.23 -20.28 -3.50
C LYS A 74 7.89 -21.66 -3.58
N ARG A 75 9.04 -21.87 -2.91
CA ARG A 75 9.74 -23.17 -2.87
C ARG A 75 8.86 -24.30 -2.33
N VAL A 76 8.03 -24.02 -1.33
CA VAL A 76 7.08 -24.99 -0.76
C VAL A 76 5.70 -24.97 -1.43
N ARG A 77 5.56 -24.33 -2.60
CA ARG A 77 4.31 -24.18 -3.37
C ARG A 77 3.18 -23.48 -2.61
N ALA A 78 3.51 -22.68 -1.60
CA ALA A 78 2.59 -21.88 -0.79
C ALA A 78 2.54 -20.39 -1.19
N GLY A 79 3.10 -20.01 -2.34
CA GLY A 79 3.04 -18.64 -2.88
C GLY A 79 1.70 -18.24 -3.53
N ARG A 80 0.65 -19.07 -3.41
CA ARG A 80 -0.71 -18.84 -3.94
C ARG A 80 -1.69 -18.73 -2.79
N LEU A 81 -2.73 -17.88 -2.90
CA LEU A 81 -3.72 -17.67 -1.84
C LEU A 81 -4.36 -18.97 -1.35
N LYS A 82 -4.79 -19.84 -2.28
CA LYS A 82 -5.41 -21.14 -1.94
C LYS A 82 -4.47 -22.05 -1.16
N ASN A 83 -3.21 -22.13 -1.58
CA ASN A 83 -2.22 -23.02 -0.94
C ASN A 83 -1.75 -22.45 0.40
N LEU A 84 -1.55 -21.14 0.48
CA LEU A 84 -1.19 -20.46 1.71
C LEU A 84 -2.31 -20.55 2.75
N TYR A 85 -3.56 -20.37 2.35
CA TYR A 85 -4.72 -20.54 3.23
C TYR A 85 -4.79 -21.96 3.79
N LYS A 86 -4.55 -22.98 2.95
CA LYS A 86 -4.50 -24.38 3.39
C LYS A 86 -3.34 -24.62 4.37
N LEU A 87 -2.15 -24.11 4.07
CA LEU A 87 -0.97 -24.25 4.93
C LEU A 87 -1.20 -23.58 6.30
N ALA A 88 -1.71 -22.35 6.31
CA ALA A 88 -1.97 -21.61 7.55
C ALA A 88 -3.03 -22.28 8.44
N GLN A 89 -3.93 -23.08 7.88
CA GLN A 89 -4.88 -23.89 8.64
C GLN A 89 -4.27 -25.20 9.14
N LYS A 90 -3.60 -25.95 8.26
CA LYS A 90 -3.10 -27.29 8.58
C LYS A 90 -1.86 -27.27 9.45
N ASN A 91 -0.96 -26.31 9.23
CA ASN A 91 0.32 -26.25 9.94
C ASN A 91 0.78 -24.79 10.10
N PRO A 92 0.14 -24.02 11.02
CA PRO A 92 0.50 -22.63 11.28
C PRO A 92 1.94 -22.46 11.77
N ASN A 93 2.48 -23.41 12.53
CA ASN A 93 3.87 -23.39 13.01
C ASN A 93 4.87 -23.47 11.86
N LYS A 94 4.66 -24.40 10.91
CA LYS A 94 5.46 -24.48 9.70
C LYS A 94 5.40 -23.18 8.89
N LEU A 95 4.22 -22.56 8.77
CA LEU A 95 4.12 -21.27 8.11
C LEU A 95 4.93 -20.20 8.84
N ALA A 96 4.80 -20.11 10.17
CA ALA A 96 5.57 -19.21 11.01
C ALA A 96 7.09 -19.35 10.78
N ASP A 97 7.59 -20.59 10.70
CA ASP A 97 9.01 -20.85 10.41
C ASP A 97 9.42 -20.38 9.01
N ILE A 98 8.58 -20.64 7.99
CA ILE A 98 8.84 -20.20 6.61
C ILE A 98 8.93 -18.68 6.52
N ILE A 99 8.09 -17.94 7.26
CA ILE A 99 8.04 -16.47 7.21
C ILE A 99 8.79 -15.80 8.37
N ARG A 100 9.64 -16.55 9.10
CA ARG A 100 10.31 -16.09 10.32
C ARG A 100 11.13 -14.82 10.11
N SER A 101 11.74 -14.66 8.92
CA SER A 101 12.50 -13.46 8.56
C SER A 101 11.69 -12.17 8.68
N CYS A 102 10.36 -12.23 8.55
CA CYS A 102 9.51 -11.05 8.59
C CYS A 102 9.29 -10.47 10.00
N GLY A 103 9.66 -11.16 11.08
CA GLY A 103 9.32 -10.73 12.44
C GLY A 103 7.80 -10.69 12.70
N PHE A 104 7.39 -10.70 13.97
CA PHE A 104 5.98 -10.85 14.36
C PHE A 104 5.28 -12.00 13.61
N TYR A 105 6.04 -13.05 13.27
CA TYR A 105 5.65 -14.05 12.29
C TYR A 105 4.44 -14.86 12.77
N GLN A 106 4.33 -15.13 14.08
CA GLN A 106 3.15 -15.77 14.66
C GLN A 106 1.86 -14.96 14.43
N THR A 107 1.96 -13.64 14.60
CA THR A 107 0.84 -12.73 14.33
C THR A 107 0.53 -12.69 12.83
N LYS A 108 1.56 -12.63 11.98
CA LYS A 108 1.40 -12.62 10.52
C LYS A 108 0.79 -13.92 9.98
N VAL A 109 1.02 -15.07 10.61
CA VAL A 109 0.31 -16.32 10.27
C VAL A 109 -1.20 -16.12 10.39
N LYS A 110 -1.67 -15.51 11.48
CA LYS A 110 -3.10 -15.21 11.69
C LYS A 110 -3.64 -14.26 10.62
N TYR A 111 -2.87 -13.22 10.29
CA TYR A 111 -3.25 -12.22 9.29
C TYR A 111 -3.31 -12.81 7.87
N LEU A 112 -2.29 -13.58 7.49
CA LEU A 112 -2.26 -14.30 6.22
C LEU A 112 -3.42 -15.29 6.12
N ARG A 113 -3.73 -16.02 7.19
CA ARG A 113 -4.90 -16.92 7.21
C ARG A 113 -6.20 -16.16 6.98
N ALA A 114 -6.40 -15.03 7.66
CA ALA A 114 -7.60 -14.21 7.53
C ALA A 114 -7.76 -13.66 6.09
N VAL A 115 -6.72 -13.02 5.57
CA VAL A 115 -6.73 -12.42 4.23
C VAL A 115 -6.86 -13.48 3.14
N THR A 116 -6.01 -14.50 3.14
CA THR A 116 -6.10 -15.56 2.12
C THR A 116 -7.43 -16.31 2.19
N GLY A 117 -7.97 -16.53 3.39
CA GLY A 117 -9.29 -17.11 3.61
C GLY A 117 -10.41 -16.25 3.03
N PHE A 118 -10.38 -14.93 3.24
CA PHE A 118 -11.34 -14.00 2.64
C PHE A 118 -11.39 -14.13 1.11
N PHE A 119 -10.23 -14.13 0.45
CA PHE A 119 -10.18 -14.29 -1.00
C PHE A 119 -10.66 -15.67 -1.45
N VAL A 120 -10.23 -16.75 -0.78
CA VAL A 120 -10.62 -18.12 -1.15
C VAL A 120 -12.12 -18.35 -1.00
N LYS A 121 -12.72 -17.89 0.10
CA LYS A 121 -14.16 -18.06 0.39
C LYS A 121 -15.05 -17.28 -0.57
N ASN A 122 -14.56 -16.17 -1.13
CA ASN A 122 -15.29 -15.34 -2.09
C ASN A 122 -14.94 -15.66 -3.56
N GLY A 123 -14.48 -16.88 -3.85
CA GLY A 123 -14.24 -17.36 -5.22
C GLY A 123 -12.92 -16.88 -5.86
N GLY A 124 -12.01 -16.34 -5.06
CA GLY A 124 -10.69 -15.87 -5.47
C GLY A 124 -10.69 -14.44 -6.02
N LEU A 125 -9.58 -14.07 -6.68
CA LEU A 125 -9.38 -12.70 -7.15
C LEU A 125 -10.31 -12.27 -8.28
N LYS A 126 -10.67 -13.18 -9.20
CA LYS A 126 -11.47 -12.83 -10.38
C LYS A 126 -12.84 -12.26 -9.97
N PRO A 127 -13.66 -12.93 -9.13
CA PRO A 127 -14.94 -12.36 -8.68
C PRO A 127 -14.76 -11.10 -7.83
N ILE A 128 -13.85 -11.14 -6.84
CA ILE A 128 -13.67 -10.05 -5.88
C ILE A 128 -13.20 -8.75 -6.56
N SER A 129 -12.37 -8.84 -7.59
CA SER A 129 -11.90 -7.66 -8.33
C SER A 129 -13.04 -6.84 -8.96
N LYS A 130 -14.21 -7.45 -9.18
CA LYS A 130 -15.40 -6.78 -9.72
C LYS A 130 -16.19 -6.01 -8.64
N TRP A 131 -15.91 -6.23 -7.35
CA TRP A 131 -16.63 -5.54 -6.29
C TRP A 131 -16.36 -4.02 -6.31
N PRO A 132 -17.34 -3.19 -5.91
CA PRO A 132 -17.14 -1.76 -5.72
C PRO A 132 -16.02 -1.47 -4.71
N LEU A 133 -15.25 -0.41 -4.94
CA LEU A 133 -14.12 -0.01 -4.08
C LEU A 133 -14.53 0.04 -2.60
N ASN A 134 -15.59 0.79 -2.27
CA ASN A 134 -16.00 1.03 -0.88
C ASN A 134 -16.42 -0.27 -0.19
N LYS A 135 -17.24 -1.10 -0.86
CA LYS A 135 -17.67 -2.41 -0.34
C LYS A 135 -16.47 -3.30 -0.03
N LEU A 136 -15.49 -3.34 -0.94
CA LEU A 136 -14.31 -4.17 -0.75
C LEU A 136 -13.37 -3.61 0.33
N ARG A 137 -13.25 -2.29 0.45
CA ARG A 137 -12.46 -1.66 1.51
C ARG A 137 -13.02 -1.98 2.89
N VAL A 138 -14.33 -1.82 3.08
CA VAL A 138 -15.01 -2.17 4.35
C VAL A 138 -14.75 -3.65 4.69
N ALA A 139 -14.98 -4.55 3.75
CA ALA A 139 -14.76 -5.98 3.97
C ALA A 139 -13.29 -6.34 4.30
N LEU A 140 -12.32 -5.62 3.72
CA LEU A 140 -10.90 -5.81 4.06
C LEU A 140 -10.56 -5.30 5.46
N LEU A 141 -11.12 -4.15 5.88
CA LEU A 141 -10.89 -3.56 7.19
C LEU A 141 -11.48 -4.38 8.35
N GLU A 142 -12.50 -5.18 8.09
CA GLU A 142 -13.07 -6.14 9.05
C GLU A 142 -12.15 -7.34 9.32
N LEU A 143 -11.13 -7.57 8.47
CA LEU A 143 -10.22 -8.69 8.64
C LEU A 143 -9.20 -8.40 9.74
N HIS A 144 -9.09 -9.35 10.66
CA HIS A 144 -8.10 -9.29 11.74
C HIS A 144 -6.67 -9.08 11.20
N GLY A 145 -6.04 -7.98 11.63
CA GLY A 145 -4.68 -7.60 11.21
C GLY A 145 -4.59 -6.74 9.95
N VAL A 146 -5.72 -6.32 9.39
CA VAL A 146 -5.76 -5.44 8.22
C VAL A 146 -6.19 -4.04 8.64
N GLY A 147 -5.21 -3.14 8.79
CA GLY A 147 -5.47 -1.71 8.94
C GLY A 147 -5.63 -0.98 7.60
N PRO A 148 -5.96 0.32 7.61
CA PRO A 148 -6.15 1.13 6.41
C PRO A 148 -4.99 1.06 5.41
N GLU A 149 -3.75 1.14 5.89
CA GLU A 149 -2.55 1.04 5.04
C GLU A 149 -2.49 -0.27 4.26
N THR A 150 -2.78 -1.39 4.92
CA THR A 150 -2.75 -2.72 4.29
C THR A 150 -3.94 -2.94 3.37
N ALA A 151 -5.15 -2.55 3.79
CA ALA A 151 -6.35 -2.63 2.96
C ALA A 151 -6.15 -1.85 1.65
N ASP A 152 -5.70 -0.61 1.76
CA ASP A 152 -5.55 0.29 0.61
C ASP A 152 -4.34 -0.13 -0.25
N SER A 153 -3.30 -0.74 0.33
CA SER A 153 -2.21 -1.37 -0.44
C SER A 153 -2.71 -2.53 -1.30
N ILE A 154 -3.56 -3.41 -0.76
CA ILE A 154 -4.18 -4.52 -1.51
C ILE A 154 -5.05 -3.97 -2.64
N LEU A 155 -5.93 -3.01 -2.32
CA LEU A 155 -6.83 -2.38 -3.28
C LEU A 155 -6.07 -1.69 -4.41
N LEU A 156 -5.05 -0.89 -4.07
CA LEU A 156 -4.29 -0.13 -5.04
C LEU A 156 -3.39 -1.03 -5.89
N TYR A 157 -2.54 -1.86 -5.28
CA TYR A 157 -1.47 -2.54 -5.99
C TYR A 157 -1.88 -3.88 -6.63
N ALA A 158 -2.74 -4.66 -5.96
CA ALA A 158 -3.20 -5.94 -6.50
C ALA A 158 -4.48 -5.81 -7.34
N LEU A 159 -5.39 -4.92 -6.93
CA LEU A 159 -6.72 -4.80 -7.54
C LEU A 159 -6.90 -3.56 -8.42
N ASN A 160 -5.87 -2.72 -8.56
CA ASN A 160 -5.86 -1.52 -9.39
C ASN A 160 -7.03 -0.56 -9.11
N LYS A 161 -7.51 -0.50 -7.86
CA LYS A 161 -8.55 0.45 -7.47
C LYS A 161 -7.89 1.81 -7.17
N PRO A 162 -8.46 2.94 -7.63
CA PRO A 162 -7.87 4.26 -7.46
C PRO A 162 -8.10 4.78 -6.04
N ILE A 163 -7.36 4.23 -5.07
CA ILE A 163 -7.32 4.67 -3.67
C ILE A 163 -5.87 4.95 -3.28
N PHE A 164 -5.61 6.09 -2.64
CA PHE A 164 -4.23 6.49 -2.31
C PHE A 164 -3.79 5.86 -0.98
N VAL A 165 -2.63 5.23 -0.96
CA VAL A 165 -2.06 4.64 0.26
C VAL A 165 -1.34 5.73 1.04
N VAL A 166 -1.61 5.81 2.35
CA VAL A 166 -0.90 6.69 3.27
C VAL A 166 -0.09 5.85 4.24
N ASP A 167 1.22 6.07 4.24
CA ASP A 167 2.13 5.46 5.20
C ASP A 167 2.95 6.53 5.94
N GLU A 168 3.94 6.09 6.72
CA GLU A 168 4.80 7.02 7.46
C GLU A 168 5.67 7.89 6.55
N TYR A 169 6.07 7.41 5.37
CA TYR A 169 6.82 8.21 4.40
C TYR A 169 5.94 9.32 3.82
N THR A 170 4.66 9.03 3.60
CA THR A 170 3.65 10.02 3.18
C THR A 170 3.50 11.13 4.23
N ARG A 171 3.40 10.77 5.52
CA ARG A 171 3.34 11.77 6.61
C ARG A 171 4.60 12.63 6.68
N ARG A 172 5.78 12.02 6.54
CA ARG A 172 7.06 12.73 6.53
C ARG A 172 7.20 13.69 5.36
N LEU A 173 6.75 13.28 4.17
CA LEU A 173 6.73 14.17 3.01
C LEU A 173 5.89 15.43 3.28
N ILE A 174 4.68 15.25 3.82
CA ILE A 174 3.78 16.36 4.15
C ILE A 174 4.44 17.34 5.11
N LYS A 175 5.08 16.83 6.18
CA LYS A 175 5.83 17.66 7.14
C LYS A 175 7.02 18.36 6.47
N ARG A 176 7.89 17.62 5.80
CA ARG A 176 9.13 18.13 5.19
C ARG A 176 8.88 19.18 4.11
N LYS A 177 7.78 19.06 3.36
CA LYS A 177 7.38 20.03 2.34
C LYS A 177 6.52 21.18 2.90
N ASN A 178 6.35 21.27 4.22
CA ASN A 178 5.57 22.29 4.91
C ASN A 178 4.13 22.45 4.37
N PHE A 179 3.49 21.34 4.03
CA PHE A 179 2.07 21.35 3.68
C PHE A 179 1.24 21.66 4.93
N VAL A 180 0.41 22.69 4.84
CA VAL A 180 -0.54 23.04 5.91
C VAL A 180 -1.77 22.14 5.73
N VAL A 181 -1.90 21.15 6.61
CA VAL A 181 -3.04 20.22 6.65
C VAL A 181 -3.68 20.23 8.04
N PRO A 182 -5.02 20.21 8.15
CA PRO A 182 -5.72 20.14 9.43
C PRO A 182 -5.37 18.92 10.29
N SER A 183 -4.97 17.79 9.68
CA SER A 183 -4.62 16.58 10.41
C SER A 183 -3.64 15.70 9.63
N LEU A 184 -2.82 14.94 10.36
CA LEU A 184 -1.95 13.89 9.80
C LEU A 184 -2.56 12.48 9.95
N SER A 185 -3.85 12.40 10.28
CA SER A 185 -4.57 11.13 10.32
C SER A 185 -4.61 10.49 8.93
N TYR A 186 -4.73 9.16 8.90
CA TYR A 186 -4.75 8.38 7.66
C TYR A 186 -5.83 8.89 6.69
N ASP A 187 -7.08 8.97 7.16
CA ASP A 187 -8.22 9.32 6.31
C ASP A 187 -8.20 10.79 5.86
N HIS A 188 -7.63 11.69 6.67
CA HIS A 188 -7.46 13.08 6.25
C HIS A 188 -6.42 13.19 5.12
N LEU A 189 -5.26 12.56 5.29
CA LEU A 189 -4.22 12.57 4.26
C LEU A 189 -4.66 11.85 2.98
N GLN A 190 -5.35 10.72 3.09
CA GLN A 190 -5.84 10.01 1.90
C GLN A 190 -6.76 10.91 1.08
N ARG A 191 -7.72 11.59 1.73
CA ARG A 191 -8.59 12.57 1.08
C ARG A 191 -7.78 13.73 0.48
N PHE A 192 -6.83 14.28 1.24
CA PHE A 192 -5.96 15.35 0.77
C PHE A 192 -5.29 15.02 -0.57
N PHE A 193 -4.73 13.81 -0.71
CA PHE A 193 -4.12 13.35 -1.96
C PHE A 193 -5.16 13.08 -3.06
N MET A 194 -6.24 12.37 -2.74
CA MET A 194 -7.26 11.98 -3.73
C MET A 194 -8.08 13.15 -4.29
N GLU A 195 -8.26 14.23 -3.52
CA GLU A 195 -8.93 15.46 -3.99
C GLU A 195 -8.04 16.33 -4.88
N ARG A 196 -6.71 16.17 -4.80
CA ARG A 196 -5.71 17.02 -5.49
C ARG A 196 -4.99 16.31 -6.63
N LEU A 197 -5.37 15.07 -6.93
CA LEU A 197 -4.82 14.25 -8.01
C LEU A 197 -5.96 13.72 -8.90
N PRO A 198 -5.73 13.53 -10.21
CA PRO A 198 -6.64 12.78 -11.06
C PRO A 198 -6.89 11.37 -10.51
N LYS A 199 -8.13 10.88 -10.65
CA LYS A 199 -8.52 9.54 -10.21
C LYS A 199 -7.95 8.45 -11.13
N ASP A 200 -6.67 8.17 -10.97
CA ASP A 200 -5.92 7.17 -11.73
C ASP A 200 -5.07 6.29 -10.80
N TYR A 201 -5.35 4.98 -10.79
CA TYR A 201 -4.60 4.04 -9.98
C TYR A 201 -3.11 3.98 -10.39
N ARG A 202 -2.79 4.24 -11.66
CA ARG A 202 -1.41 4.20 -12.18
C ARG A 202 -0.59 5.32 -11.56
N LEU A 203 -1.17 6.52 -11.56
CA LEU A 203 -0.63 7.69 -10.89
C LEU A 203 -0.43 7.44 -9.41
N TYR A 204 -1.43 6.87 -8.72
CA TYR A 204 -1.34 6.61 -7.28
C TYR A 204 -0.27 5.57 -6.95
N GLN A 205 -0.17 4.50 -7.73
CA GLN A 205 0.88 3.48 -7.58
C GLN A 205 2.28 4.09 -7.72
N ASP A 206 2.49 4.87 -8.79
CA ASP A 206 3.78 5.50 -9.07
C ASP A 206 4.13 6.52 -7.99
N PHE A 207 3.19 7.40 -7.65
CA PHE A 207 3.46 8.49 -6.73
C PHE A 207 3.75 7.96 -5.32
N HIS A 208 2.93 7.06 -4.79
CA HIS A 208 3.19 6.44 -3.49
C HIS A 208 4.57 5.74 -3.48
N ALA A 209 4.91 4.99 -4.52
CA ALA A 209 6.21 4.32 -4.61
C ALA A 209 7.39 5.32 -4.60
N ILE A 210 7.27 6.44 -5.31
CA ILE A 210 8.28 7.51 -5.33
C ILE A 210 8.40 8.18 -3.95
N ILE A 211 7.29 8.41 -3.25
CA ILE A 211 7.29 8.97 -1.88
C ILE A 211 8.08 8.07 -0.92
N VAL A 212 7.90 6.75 -1.01
CA VAL A 212 8.66 5.80 -0.20
C VAL A 212 10.15 5.81 -0.56
N VAL A 213 10.50 5.91 -1.85
CA VAL A 213 11.89 5.99 -2.29
C VAL A 213 12.55 7.28 -1.79
N ASP A 214 11.90 8.42 -1.98
CA ASP A 214 12.33 9.73 -1.46
C ASP A 214 12.58 9.67 0.05
N GLY A 215 11.60 9.18 0.81
CA GLY A 215 11.71 9.12 2.27
C GLY A 215 12.74 8.12 2.80
N LYS A 216 13.18 7.14 2.00
CA LYS A 216 14.34 6.29 2.34
C LYS A 216 15.67 7.00 2.07
N ASN A 217 15.74 7.80 1.01
CA ASN A 217 16.96 8.52 0.63
C ASN A 217 17.23 9.74 1.50
N THR A 218 16.20 10.39 2.03
CA THR A 218 16.35 11.60 2.86
C THR A 218 16.56 11.32 4.35
N GLY A 219 16.61 10.04 4.77
CA GLY A 219 16.72 9.67 6.17
C GLY A 219 15.45 9.96 6.99
N ARG A 220 15.51 9.70 8.31
CA ARG A 220 14.51 10.22 9.25
C ARG A 220 14.82 11.71 9.46
N PRO A 221 13.83 12.62 9.39
CA PRO A 221 14.03 13.93 10.00
C PRO A 221 14.27 13.80 11.51
#